data_AF-A0A349VUP2-F1
#
_entry.id   AF-A0A349VUP2-F1
#
_cell.length_a   1.000
_cell.length_b   1.000
_cell.length_c   1.000
_cell.angle_alpha   90.00
_cell.angle_beta   90.00
_cell.angle_gamma   90.00
#
_symmetry.space_group_name_H-M   'P 1'
#
loop_
_entity.id
_entity.type
_entity.pdbx_description
1 polymer ?
#
loop_
_entity_poly.entity_id
_entity_poly.type
_entity_poly.pdbx_seq_one_letter_code
_entity_poly.pdbx_strand_id
1 'polypeptide(L)'
;LANFPVYNESLVDKDLEERMALAQDISSLTLSLRKKTSINVRQPLNKILVPVLDSAFQEKVEKVKDLILSETNIKDIEFITDTTGIIKKKIKPNFKALGAKVGKDMKLVSSSIQSLTIDQISTLESTGELALAGTPYTILLSDVEIIAEDVEGWQVANLGKLTVALDVHITEELKKEG
;
A
#
# COMPACT_ATOMS: atom_id res chain seq x y z
N LEU A 1 -9.09 48.16 -2.48
CA LEU A 1 -9.31 46.70 -2.65
C LEU A 1 -8.08 46.11 -3.30
N ALA A 2 -7.59 44.96 -2.82
CA ALA A 2 -6.55 44.20 -3.50
C ALA A 2 -7.17 43.33 -4.59
N ASN A 3 -6.51 43.22 -5.74
CA ASN A 3 -6.92 42.31 -6.81
C ASN A 3 -6.64 40.87 -6.38
N PHE A 4 -7.53 39.95 -6.77
CA PHE A 4 -7.30 38.52 -6.59
C PHE A 4 -6.12 38.05 -7.45
N PRO A 5 -5.32 37.09 -6.97
CA PRO A 5 -4.25 36.52 -7.76
C PRO A 5 -4.82 35.83 -9.00
N VAL A 6 -4.16 36.07 -10.14
CA VAL A 6 -4.50 35.47 -11.43
C VAL A 6 -3.69 34.18 -11.57
N TYR A 7 -4.34 33.13 -12.08
CA TYR A 7 -3.69 31.84 -12.34
C TYR A 7 -2.47 32.01 -13.24
N ASN A 8 -1.36 31.37 -12.86
CA ASN A 8 -0.13 31.35 -13.63
C ASN A 8 0.33 29.91 -13.86
N GLU A 9 0.18 29.44 -15.10
CA GLU A 9 0.59 28.10 -15.52
C GLU A 9 2.08 27.83 -15.30
N SER A 10 2.93 28.85 -15.33
CA SER A 10 4.38 28.69 -15.17
C SER A 10 4.81 28.27 -13.76
N LEU A 11 3.91 28.37 -12.78
CA LEU A 11 4.16 27.97 -11.39
C LEU A 11 3.66 26.55 -11.09
N VAL A 12 2.98 25.90 -12.04
CA VAL A 12 2.47 24.53 -11.87
C VAL A 12 3.61 23.54 -12.15
N ASP A 13 4.07 22.86 -11.10
CA ASP A 13 5.07 21.80 -11.18
C ASP A 13 4.43 20.45 -10.85
N LYS A 14 4.06 19.70 -11.90
CA LYS A 14 3.41 18.39 -11.76
C LYS A 14 4.32 17.35 -11.12
N ASP A 15 5.62 17.40 -11.36
CA ASP A 15 6.53 16.41 -10.78
C ASP A 15 6.71 16.65 -9.28
N LEU A 16 6.67 17.91 -8.84
CA LEU A 16 6.57 18.25 -7.41
C LEU A 16 5.24 17.80 -6.81
N GLU A 17 4.12 18.04 -7.48
CA GLU A 17 2.79 17.59 -7.01
C GLU A 17 2.75 16.07 -6.81
N GLU A 18 3.24 15.29 -7.76
CA GLU A 18 3.31 13.83 -7.65
C GLU A 18 4.20 13.38 -6.49
N ARG A 19 5.37 14.00 -6.32
CA ARG A 19 6.27 13.72 -5.19
C ARG A 19 5.61 14.03 -3.84
N MET A 20 4.88 15.14 -3.75
CA MET A 20 4.16 15.52 -2.54
C MET A 20 2.97 14.61 -2.24
N ALA A 21 2.26 14.14 -3.26
CA ALA A 21 1.19 13.15 -3.11
C ALA A 21 1.75 11.84 -2.54
N LEU A 22 2.87 11.35 -3.07
CA LEU A 22 3.55 10.17 -2.55
C LEU A 22 3.98 10.34 -1.09
N ALA A 23 4.52 11.51 -0.73
CA ALA A 23 4.89 11.80 0.65
C ALA A 23 3.67 11.72 1.59
N GLN A 24 2.55 12.35 1.22
CA GLN A 24 1.32 12.32 2.01
C GLN A 24 0.74 10.91 2.15
N ASP A 25 0.72 10.14 1.06
CA ASP A 25 0.18 8.79 1.05
C ASP A 25 1.02 7.85 1.93
N ILE A 26 2.36 7.90 1.80
CA ILE A 26 3.27 7.09 2.61
C ILE A 26 3.18 7.49 4.09
N SER A 27 3.19 8.79 4.41
CA SER A 27 3.00 9.28 5.78
C SER A 27 1.67 8.81 6.37
N SER A 28 0.58 8.93 5.61
CA SER A 28 -0.77 8.53 6.04
C SER A 28 -0.87 7.02 6.32
N LEU A 29 -0.31 6.19 5.43
CA LEU A 29 -0.24 4.74 5.62
C LEU A 29 0.57 4.39 6.87
N THR A 30 1.72 5.02 7.04
CA THR A 30 2.61 4.82 8.17
C THR A 30 1.96 5.19 9.50
N LEU A 31 1.29 6.34 9.58
CA LEU A 31 0.55 6.77 10.76
C LEU A 31 -0.64 5.86 11.06
N SER A 32 -1.31 5.36 10.02
CA SER A 32 -2.39 4.38 10.15
C SER A 32 -1.89 3.06 10.73
N LEU A 33 -0.71 2.60 10.30
CA LEU A 33 -0.04 1.43 10.85
C LEU A 33 0.34 1.61 12.32
N ARG A 34 0.93 2.77 12.68
CA ARG A 34 1.21 3.13 14.08
C ARG A 34 -0.05 3.10 14.95
N LYS A 35 -1.17 3.62 14.44
CA LYS A 35 -2.45 3.59 15.15
C LYS A 35 -2.94 2.15 15.36
N LYS A 36 -2.83 1.30 14.33
CA LYS A 36 -3.20 -0.13 14.39
C LYS A 36 -2.36 -0.89 15.43
N THR A 37 -1.09 -0.53 15.58
CA THR A 37 -0.16 -1.14 16.55
C THR A 37 -0.18 -0.49 17.93
N SER A 38 -0.96 0.58 18.10
CA SER A 38 -0.99 1.40 19.33
C SER A 38 0.37 2.01 19.71
N ILE A 39 1.27 2.20 18.74
CA ILE A 39 2.55 2.87 18.94
C ILE A 39 2.35 4.37 18.68
N ASN A 40 2.60 5.20 19.69
CA ASN A 40 2.46 6.66 19.53
C ASN A 40 3.59 7.24 18.64
N VAL A 41 3.36 8.43 18.08
CA VAL A 41 4.34 9.10 17.19
C VAL A 41 5.57 9.63 17.91
N ARG A 42 5.57 9.73 19.25
CA ARG A 42 6.74 10.18 20.02
C ARG A 42 7.80 9.08 20.12
N GLN A 43 7.36 7.83 20.13
CA GLN A 43 8.25 6.67 20.07
C GLN A 43 8.87 6.55 18.66
N PRO A 44 10.19 6.78 18.50
CA PRO A 44 10.84 6.54 17.23
C PRO A 44 10.79 5.06 16.87
N LEU A 45 10.64 4.78 15.58
CA LEU A 45 10.68 3.42 15.03
C LEU A 45 11.84 3.29 14.05
N ASN A 46 12.33 2.05 13.90
CA ASN A 46 13.53 1.75 13.15
C ASN A 46 13.35 2.09 11.66
N LYS A 47 12.42 1.39 10.99
CA LYS A 47 12.26 1.56 9.54
C LYS A 47 10.87 1.22 9.04
N ILE A 48 10.57 1.72 7.86
CA ILE A 48 9.50 1.21 6.99
C ILE A 48 10.09 0.59 5.74
N LEU A 49 9.39 -0.40 5.20
CA LEU A 49 9.68 -0.99 3.90
C LEU A 49 8.67 -0.53 2.87
N VAL A 50 9.17 -0.15 1.71
CA VAL A 50 8.34 0.28 0.57
C VAL A 50 8.71 -0.57 -0.64
N PRO A 51 7.81 -1.41 -1.16
CA PRO A 51 8.05 -2.14 -2.38
C PRO A 51 8.24 -1.20 -3.58
N VAL A 52 9.30 -1.43 -4.35
CA VAL A 52 9.60 -0.64 -5.55
C VAL A 52 8.63 -1.03 -6.65
N LEU A 53 7.82 -0.06 -7.11
CA LEU A 53 6.92 -0.25 -8.26
C LEU A 53 7.69 -0.14 -9.58
N ASP A 54 8.55 0.87 -9.67
CA ASP A 54 9.46 1.12 -10.79
C ASP A 54 10.63 2.03 -10.32
N SER A 55 11.63 2.25 -11.17
CA SER A 55 12.80 3.07 -10.81
C SER A 55 12.45 4.54 -10.57
N ALA A 56 11.48 5.09 -11.32
CA ALA A 56 11.05 6.47 -11.18
C ALA A 56 10.33 6.72 -9.84
N PHE A 57 9.57 5.74 -9.36
CA PHE A 57 8.92 5.75 -8.06
C PHE A 57 9.96 5.84 -6.94
N GLN A 58 10.99 5.00 -6.97
CA GLN A 58 12.05 5.04 -5.95
C GLN A 58 12.75 6.41 -5.92
N GLU A 59 13.13 6.96 -7.08
CA GLU A 59 13.75 8.28 -7.16
C GLU A 59 12.83 9.41 -6.64
N LYS A 60 11.53 9.32 -6.91
CA LYS A 60 10.54 10.29 -6.41
C LYS A 60 10.43 10.24 -4.90
N VAL A 61 10.32 9.05 -4.32
CA VAL A 61 10.22 8.87 -2.86
C VAL A 61 11.51 9.30 -2.16
N GLU A 62 12.68 9.00 -2.74
CA GLU A 62 13.97 9.42 -2.18
C GLU A 62 14.06 10.95 -2.04
N LYS A 63 13.55 11.70 -3.02
CA LYS A 63 13.51 13.18 -3.00
C LYS A 63 12.61 13.77 -1.89
N VAL A 64 11.68 12.99 -1.34
CA VAL A 64 10.78 13.41 -0.25
C VAL A 64 10.96 12.58 1.02
N LYS A 65 11.99 11.73 1.07
CA LYS A 65 12.26 10.80 2.18
C LYS A 65 12.36 11.52 3.51
N ASP A 66 13.13 12.60 3.58
CA ASP A 66 13.33 13.38 4.80
C ASP A 66 12.01 13.95 5.35
N LEU A 67 11.10 14.36 4.46
CA LEU A 67 9.79 14.85 4.86
C LEU A 67 8.98 13.74 5.54
N ILE A 68 8.91 12.56 4.90
CA ILE A 68 8.20 11.39 5.42
C ILE A 68 8.77 10.97 6.79
N LEU A 69 10.10 10.87 6.90
CA LEU A 69 10.76 10.47 8.16
C LEU A 69 10.50 11.46 9.29
N SER A 70 10.54 12.77 8.98
CA SER A 70 10.29 13.82 9.97
C SER A 70 8.85 13.84 10.49
N GLU A 71 7.87 13.56 9.61
CA GLU A 71 6.45 13.54 9.97
C GLU A 71 6.08 12.29 10.78
N THR A 72 6.71 11.15 10.46
CA THR A 72 6.36 9.84 11.01
C THR A 72 7.26 9.38 12.15
N ASN A 73 8.32 10.12 12.48
CA ASN A 73 9.33 9.79 13.49
C ASN A 73 9.93 8.38 13.28
N ILE A 74 10.34 8.10 12.06
CA ILE A 74 11.00 6.85 11.65
C ILE A 74 12.45 7.18 11.31
N LYS A 75 13.36 6.24 11.55
CA LYS A 75 14.79 6.46 11.25
C LYS A 75 15.13 6.26 9.78
N ASP A 76 14.52 5.28 9.11
CA ASP A 76 14.85 5.00 7.71
C ASP A 76 13.69 4.44 6.86
N ILE A 77 13.81 4.58 5.54
CA ILE A 77 12.97 3.94 4.52
C ILE A 77 13.85 3.01 3.71
N GLU A 78 13.52 1.72 3.71
CA GLU A 78 14.21 0.71 2.91
C GLU A 78 13.31 0.23 1.77
N PHE A 79 13.88 0.23 0.56
CA PHE A 79 13.17 -0.15 -0.66
C PHE A 79 13.41 -1.62 -0.97
N ILE A 80 12.33 -2.37 -1.22
CA ILE A 80 12.41 -3.81 -1.50
C ILE A 80 11.83 -4.13 -2.88
N THR A 81 12.50 -5.00 -3.62
CA THR A 81 11.95 -5.55 -4.88
C THR A 81 11.26 -6.87 -4.67
N ASP A 82 11.74 -7.66 -3.70
CA ASP A 82 11.11 -8.92 -3.30
C ASP A 82 10.26 -8.70 -2.05
N THR A 83 8.96 -8.86 -2.20
CA THR A 83 7.99 -8.78 -1.10
C THR A 83 7.80 -10.13 -0.40
N THR A 84 8.42 -11.20 -0.90
CA THR A 84 8.28 -12.56 -0.39
C THR A 84 8.77 -12.65 1.05
N GLY A 85 7.90 -13.13 1.96
CA GLY A 85 8.20 -13.27 3.38
C GLY A 85 7.88 -12.05 4.24
N ILE A 86 7.66 -10.88 3.63
CA ILE A 86 7.34 -9.62 4.34
C ILE A 86 5.87 -9.25 4.12
N ILE A 87 5.35 -9.48 2.91
CA ILE A 87 3.97 -9.18 2.55
C ILE A 87 3.30 -10.45 2.07
N LYS A 88 2.36 -10.99 2.85
CA LYS A 88 1.48 -12.07 2.40
C LYS A 88 0.21 -11.45 1.82
N LYS A 89 0.06 -11.46 0.50
CA LYS A 89 -1.19 -10.99 -0.13
C LYS A 89 -2.25 -12.08 -0.02
N LYS A 90 -3.42 -11.72 0.49
CA LYS A 90 -4.60 -12.56 0.56
C LYS A 90 -5.74 -11.89 -0.17
N ILE A 91 -6.34 -12.62 -1.08
CA ILE A 91 -7.50 -12.16 -1.84
C ILE A 91 -8.77 -12.74 -1.24
N LYS A 92 -9.75 -11.88 -0.97
CA LYS A 92 -11.08 -12.26 -0.50
C LYS A 92 -12.12 -11.93 -1.56
N PRO A 93 -13.07 -12.84 -1.82
CA PRO A 93 -14.19 -12.53 -2.71
C PRO A 93 -15.11 -11.47 -2.08
N ASN A 94 -15.46 -10.43 -2.84
CA ASN A 94 -16.51 -9.51 -2.44
C ASN A 94 -17.87 -10.15 -2.72
N PHE A 95 -18.45 -10.78 -1.71
CA PHE A 95 -19.69 -11.54 -1.85
C PHE A 95 -20.86 -10.71 -2.39
N LYS A 96 -20.88 -9.40 -2.12
CA LYS A 96 -21.94 -8.51 -2.60
C LYS A 96 -21.82 -8.24 -4.10
N ALA A 97 -20.60 -8.00 -4.59
CA ALA A 97 -20.34 -7.75 -6.01
C ALA A 97 -20.46 -9.04 -6.85
N LEU A 98 -19.87 -10.13 -6.35
CA LEU A 98 -19.88 -11.43 -7.04
C LEU A 98 -21.26 -12.10 -7.03
N GLY A 99 -22.04 -11.96 -5.96
CA GLY A 99 -23.33 -12.64 -5.82
C GLY A 99 -24.30 -12.39 -6.99
N ALA A 100 -24.29 -11.17 -7.54
CA ALA A 100 -25.10 -10.81 -8.72
C ALA A 100 -24.61 -11.43 -10.04
N LYS A 101 -23.31 -11.73 -10.14
CA LYS A 101 -22.66 -12.25 -11.36
C LYS A 101 -22.64 -13.77 -11.41
N VAL A 102 -22.30 -14.42 -10.29
CA VAL A 102 -21.98 -15.85 -10.26
C VAL A 102 -23.04 -16.70 -9.57
N GLY A 103 -23.96 -16.09 -8.81
CA GLY A 103 -25.15 -16.74 -8.25
C GLY A 103 -24.89 -18.11 -7.61
N LYS A 104 -25.31 -19.18 -8.28
CA LYS A 104 -25.18 -20.57 -7.81
C LYS A 104 -23.74 -21.07 -7.78
N ASP A 105 -22.86 -20.51 -8.60
CA ASP A 105 -21.44 -20.89 -8.69
C ASP A 105 -20.56 -20.14 -7.69
N MET A 106 -21.16 -19.37 -6.77
CA MET A 106 -20.43 -18.55 -5.81
C MET A 106 -19.39 -19.33 -5.00
N LYS A 107 -19.70 -20.57 -4.62
CA LYS A 107 -18.77 -21.42 -3.87
C LYS A 107 -17.55 -21.80 -4.72
N LEU A 108 -17.78 -22.17 -5.97
CA LEU A 108 -16.72 -22.55 -6.93
C LEU A 108 -15.80 -21.35 -7.22
N VAL A 109 -16.40 -20.19 -7.49
CA VAL A 109 -15.68 -18.95 -7.78
C VAL A 109 -14.90 -18.47 -6.55
N SER A 110 -15.51 -18.51 -5.36
CA SER A 110 -14.82 -18.12 -4.12
C SER A 110 -13.61 -18.98 -3.82
N SER A 111 -13.70 -20.30 -4.02
CA SER A 111 -12.57 -21.23 -3.84
C SER A 111 -11.46 -20.98 -4.86
N SER A 112 -11.83 -20.68 -6.12
CA SER A 112 -10.88 -20.35 -7.18
C SER A 112 -10.14 -19.04 -6.86
N ILE A 113 -10.86 -18.01 -6.41
CA ILE A 113 -10.28 -16.74 -5.97
C ILE A 113 -9.29 -16.95 -4.82
N GLN A 114 -9.68 -17.71 -3.80
CA GLN A 114 -8.82 -17.98 -2.64
C GLN A 114 -7.57 -18.81 -2.97
N SER A 115 -7.56 -19.48 -4.12
CA SER A 115 -6.45 -20.32 -4.60
C SER A 115 -5.55 -19.59 -5.61
N LEU A 116 -5.79 -18.29 -5.87
CA LEU A 116 -4.96 -17.49 -6.78
C LEU A 116 -3.54 -17.31 -6.22
N THR A 117 -2.55 -17.40 -7.10
CA THR A 117 -1.15 -17.15 -6.75
C THR A 117 -0.85 -15.66 -6.66
N ILE A 118 0.28 -15.30 -6.03
CA ILE A 118 0.73 -13.91 -5.92
C ILE A 118 0.87 -13.26 -7.30
N ASP A 119 1.41 -13.98 -8.29
CA ASP A 119 1.54 -13.48 -9.67
C ASP A 119 0.19 -13.19 -10.31
N GLN A 120 -0.82 -14.04 -10.06
CA GLN A 120 -2.17 -13.83 -10.57
C GLN A 120 -2.86 -12.64 -9.90
N ILE A 121 -2.65 -12.44 -8.59
CA ILE A 121 -3.13 -11.25 -7.87
C ILE A 121 -2.47 -9.99 -8.45
N SER A 122 -1.15 -10.01 -8.65
CA SER A 122 -0.41 -8.90 -9.27
C SER A 122 -0.90 -8.58 -10.70
N THR A 123 -1.21 -9.64 -11.47
CA THR A 123 -1.81 -9.50 -12.80
C THR A 123 -3.18 -8.83 -12.74
N LEU A 124 -4.03 -9.24 -11.80
CA LEU A 124 -5.35 -8.61 -11.58
C LEU A 124 -5.22 -7.13 -11.19
N GLU A 125 -4.26 -6.76 -10.34
CA GLU A 125 -3.97 -5.37 -9.97
C GLU A 125 -3.45 -4.52 -11.14
N SER A 126 -2.72 -5.15 -12.07
CA SER A 126 -2.10 -4.47 -13.21
C SER A 126 -3.06 -4.32 -14.39
N THR A 127 -3.84 -5.36 -14.69
CA THR A 127 -4.74 -5.44 -15.85
C THR A 127 -6.18 -5.04 -15.52
N GLY A 128 -6.58 -5.12 -14.25
CA GLY A 128 -7.93 -4.81 -13.77
C GLY A 128 -8.92 -5.96 -13.83
N GLU A 129 -8.61 -7.04 -14.57
CA GLU A 129 -9.45 -8.22 -14.72
C GLU A 129 -8.63 -9.52 -14.80
N LEU A 130 -9.20 -10.64 -14.36
CA LEU A 130 -8.55 -11.95 -14.44
C LEU A 130 -9.58 -13.04 -14.71
N ALA A 131 -9.33 -13.87 -15.73
CA ALA A 131 -10.14 -15.05 -15.99
C ALA A 131 -9.82 -16.15 -14.97
N LEU A 132 -10.84 -16.70 -14.31
CA LEU A 132 -10.67 -17.78 -13.34
C LEU A 132 -10.55 -19.13 -14.06
N ALA A 133 -9.39 -19.77 -13.94
CA ALA A 133 -9.13 -21.08 -14.52
C ALA A 133 -10.17 -22.12 -14.05
N GLY A 134 -10.78 -22.84 -15.00
CA GLY A 134 -11.80 -23.84 -14.71
C GLY A 134 -13.22 -23.29 -14.51
N THR A 135 -13.44 -21.99 -14.77
CA THR A 135 -14.77 -21.37 -14.73
C THR A 135 -15.00 -20.47 -15.95
N PRO A 136 -16.25 -20.18 -16.35
CA PRO A 136 -16.53 -19.21 -17.41
C PRO A 136 -16.46 -17.75 -16.95
N TYR A 137 -16.07 -17.50 -15.69
CA TYR A 137 -16.15 -16.18 -15.07
C TYR A 137 -14.82 -15.43 -15.12
N THR A 138 -14.91 -14.13 -15.40
CA THR A 138 -13.82 -13.17 -15.25
C THR A 138 -14.11 -12.29 -14.04
N ILE A 139 -13.13 -12.15 -13.16
CA ILE A 139 -13.22 -11.29 -11.98
C ILE A 139 -12.59 -9.93 -12.27
N LEU A 140 -13.20 -8.88 -11.76
CA LEU A 140 -12.67 -7.52 -11.77
C LEU A 140 -12.11 -7.15 -10.39
N LEU A 141 -11.31 -6.08 -10.32
CA LEU A 141 -10.87 -5.52 -9.03
C LEU A 141 -12.03 -5.14 -8.10
N SER A 142 -13.21 -4.80 -8.65
CA SER A 142 -14.41 -4.51 -7.86
C SER A 142 -15.04 -5.76 -7.21
N ASP A 143 -14.72 -6.94 -7.74
CA ASP A 143 -15.30 -8.21 -7.33
C ASP A 143 -14.52 -8.89 -6.20
N VAL A 144 -13.35 -8.35 -5.86
CA VAL A 144 -12.45 -8.90 -4.86
C VAL A 144 -11.90 -7.81 -3.95
N GLU A 145 -11.41 -8.23 -2.79
CA GLU A 145 -10.69 -7.39 -1.85
C GLU A 145 -9.31 -8.00 -1.63
N ILE A 146 -8.27 -7.28 -2.02
CA ILE A 146 -6.88 -7.71 -1.83
C ILE A 146 -6.40 -7.10 -0.52
N ILE A 147 -6.05 -7.97 0.42
CA ILE A 147 -5.64 -7.62 1.76
C ILE A 147 -4.20 -8.09 1.94
N ALA A 148 -3.34 -7.21 2.45
CA ALA A 148 -2.05 -7.62 2.96
C ALA A 148 -2.23 -8.23 4.36
N GLU A 149 -1.79 -9.47 4.54
CA GLU A 149 -1.67 -10.10 5.86
C GLU A 149 -0.33 -9.71 6.47
N ASP A 150 -0.40 -9.33 7.75
CA ASP A 150 0.75 -9.02 8.58
C ASP A 150 1.59 -10.29 8.78
N VAL A 151 2.91 -10.11 8.80
CA VAL A 151 3.86 -11.16 9.20
C VAL A 151 4.46 -10.80 10.56
N GLU A 152 5.06 -11.77 11.25
CA GLU A 152 5.60 -11.52 12.58
C GLU A 152 6.62 -10.36 12.56
N GLY A 153 6.41 -9.36 13.41
CA GLY A 153 7.28 -8.18 13.47
C GLY A 153 7.02 -7.09 12.43
N TRP A 154 6.11 -7.31 11.48
CA TRP A 154 5.78 -6.34 10.44
C TRP A 154 4.28 -6.11 10.34
N GLN A 155 3.90 -4.85 10.12
CA GLN A 155 2.51 -4.48 9.90
C GLN A 155 2.37 -3.82 8.54
N VAL A 156 1.44 -4.31 7.73
CA VAL A 156 1.35 -3.91 6.32
C VAL A 156 0.05 -3.17 6.04
N ALA A 157 0.13 -2.09 5.28
CA ALA A 157 -1.01 -1.36 4.77
C ALA A 157 -0.82 -1.04 3.28
N ASN A 158 -1.92 -1.01 2.54
CA ASN A 158 -1.95 -0.73 1.12
C ASN A 158 -2.92 0.41 0.79
N LEU A 159 -2.55 1.21 -0.22
CA LEU A 159 -3.40 2.19 -0.88
C LEU A 159 -3.25 2.03 -2.39
N GLY A 160 -4.22 1.37 -3.02
CA GLY A 160 -4.12 1.00 -4.43
C GLY A 160 -2.89 0.13 -4.68
N LYS A 161 -1.95 0.64 -5.49
CA LYS A 161 -0.66 -0.04 -5.79
C LYS A 161 0.43 0.23 -4.76
N LEU A 162 0.29 1.27 -3.94
CA LEU A 162 1.27 1.62 -2.91
C LEU A 162 1.12 0.69 -1.71
N THR A 163 2.23 0.14 -1.22
CA THR A 163 2.27 -0.67 0.00
C THR A 163 3.35 -0.15 0.92
N VAL A 164 3.06 -0.12 2.22
CA VAL A 164 4.03 0.23 3.26
C VAL A 164 3.99 -0.85 4.32
N ALA A 165 5.16 -1.35 4.72
CA ALA A 165 5.31 -2.24 5.86
C ALA A 165 6.08 -1.53 6.98
N LEU A 166 5.57 -1.58 8.20
CA LEU A 166 6.14 -0.95 9.38
C LEU A 166 6.81 -1.99 10.27
N ASP A 167 8.08 -1.77 10.64
CA ASP A 167 8.78 -2.54 11.66
C ASP A 167 8.24 -2.15 13.04
N VAL A 168 7.65 -3.12 13.75
CA VAL A 168 7.08 -2.88 15.09
C VAL A 168 8.05 -3.20 16.22
N HIS A 169 9.28 -3.62 15.91
CA HIS A 169 10.29 -3.88 16.94
C HIS A 169 10.86 -2.58 17.48
N ILE A 170 10.64 -2.34 18.77
CA ILE A 170 11.21 -1.21 19.50
C ILE A 170 12.44 -1.74 20.24
N THR A 171 13.63 -1.31 19.81
CA THR A 171 14.87 -1.61 20.51
C THR A 171 14.97 -0.78 21.81
N GLU A 172 15.79 -1.24 22.75
CA GLU A 172 16.02 -0.52 24.01
C GLU A 172 16.62 0.88 23.80
N GLU A 173 17.33 1.11 22.69
CA GLU A 173 17.83 2.43 22.30
C GLU A 173 16.69 3.36 21.89
N LEU A 174 15.82 2.90 20.98
CA LEU A 174 14.64 3.66 20.54
C LEU A 174 13.71 3.99 21.70
N LYS A 175 13.56 3.06 22.66
CA LYS A 175 12.74 3.25 23.86
C LYS A 175 13.27 4.35 24.79
N LYS A 176 14.58 4.59 24.80
CA LYS A 176 15.22 5.63 25.63
C LYS A 176 15.16 7.01 24.98
N GLU A 177 14.96 7.07 23.67
CA GLU A 177 14.88 8.33 22.92
C GLU A 177 13.48 8.98 22.97
N GLY A 178 12.43 8.17 23.13
CA GLY A 178 11.01 8.59 23.06
C GLY A 178 10.35 8.99 24.38
#